data_AF-A0A6L3SWT9-F1
#
_entry.id   AF-A0A6L3SWT9-F1
#
_cell.length_a   1.000
_cell.length_b   1.000
_cell.length_c   1.000
_cell.angle_alpha   90.00
_cell.angle_beta   90.00
_cell.angle_gamma   90.00
#
_symmetry.space_group_name_H-M   'P 1'
#
loop_
_entity.id
_entity.type
_entity.pdbx_description
1 polymer ?
#
loop_
_entity_poly.entity_id
_entity_poly.type
_entity_poly.pdbx_seq_one_letter_code
_entity_poly.pdbx_strand_id
1 'polypeptide(L)'
;MADLSNLKKRSTLGAPPSPDEASENLSAPELAPASVPDAAQPRQRRDGRSARRTNRTLPFSTRVSPEFDDRLRDVAERDGLMLCELLERALESYERERAPK
;
A
#
# COMPACT_ATOMS: atom_id res chain seq x y z
N MET A 1 -29.50 -6.21 15.30
CA MET A 1 -29.48 -6.46 13.83
C MET A 1 -29.16 -5.15 13.16
N ALA A 2 -28.27 -5.15 12.16
CA ALA A 2 -28.08 -3.97 11.34
C ALA A 2 -29.29 -3.82 10.41
N ASP A 3 -30.02 -2.72 10.60
CA ASP A 3 -31.26 -2.42 9.91
C ASP A 3 -30.97 -1.64 8.61
N LEU A 4 -31.25 -2.27 7.48
CA LEU A 4 -31.03 -1.74 6.13
C LEU A 4 -32.28 -1.05 5.54
N SER A 5 -33.31 -0.78 6.36
CA SER A 5 -34.60 -0.24 5.93
C SER A 5 -34.54 1.14 5.24
N ASN A 6 -33.48 1.92 5.45
CA ASN A 6 -33.33 3.26 4.85
C ASN A 6 -32.56 3.29 3.52
N LEU A 7 -31.96 2.18 3.10
CA LEU A 7 -31.24 2.11 1.82
C LEU A 7 -32.18 2.29 0.60
N LYS A 8 -33.47 1.98 0.77
CA LYS A 8 -34.51 2.12 -0.26
C LYS A 8 -35.14 3.52 -0.34
N LYS A 9 -34.88 4.43 0.61
CA LYS A 9 -35.56 5.75 0.72
C LYS A 9 -34.76 6.92 0.13
N ARG A 10 -33.52 6.70 -0.32
CA ARG A 10 -32.65 7.73 -0.91
C ARG A 10 -32.33 7.39 -2.36
N SER A 11 -33.29 7.60 -3.26
CA SER A 11 -33.01 7.61 -4.72
C SER A 11 -32.29 8.91 -5.08
N THR A 12 -31.01 8.99 -4.71
CA THR A 12 -30.13 10.15 -5.02
C THR A 12 -29.40 10.00 -6.36
N LEU A 13 -29.58 8.86 -7.03
CA LEU A 13 -28.86 8.48 -8.25
C LEU A 13 -29.54 8.95 -9.56
N GLY A 14 -30.58 9.79 -9.48
CA GLY A 14 -31.31 10.27 -10.65
C GLY A 14 -32.20 9.19 -11.31
N ALA A 15 -32.87 9.57 -12.39
CA ALA A 15 -33.56 8.60 -13.24
C ALA A 15 -32.51 7.74 -13.96
N PRO A 16 -32.71 6.42 -14.10
CA PRO A 16 -31.79 5.59 -14.87
C PRO A 16 -31.72 6.10 -16.32
N PRO A 17 -30.54 6.00 -16.97
CA PRO A 17 -30.39 6.37 -18.38
C PRO A 17 -31.32 5.53 -19.26
N SER A 18 -31.70 6.09 -20.41
CA SER A 18 -32.51 5.37 -21.39
C SER A 18 -31.72 4.17 -21.94
N PRO A 19 -32.38 3.11 -22.45
CA PRO A 19 -31.67 1.94 -22.97
C PRO A 19 -30.73 2.28 -24.13
N ASP A 20 -31.00 3.35 -24.88
CA ASP A 20 -30.17 3.81 -26.00
C ASP A 20 -28.89 4.52 -25.55
N GLU A 21 -28.84 4.99 -24.30
CA GLU A 21 -27.65 5.60 -23.67
C GLU A 21 -26.77 4.55 -22.96
N ALA A 22 -27.18 3.28 -22.95
CA ALA A 22 -26.42 2.20 -22.36
C ALA A 22 -25.21 1.84 -23.25
N SER A 23 -24.10 1.46 -22.62
CA SER A 23 -22.87 1.11 -23.34
C SER A 23 -23.04 -0.14 -24.22
N GLU A 24 -22.52 -0.08 -25.45
CA GLU A 24 -22.52 -1.19 -26.42
C GLU A 24 -21.47 -2.29 -26.11
N ASN A 25 -21.03 -2.44 -24.86
CA ASN A 25 -20.00 -3.43 -24.48
C ASN A 25 -20.42 -4.86 -24.82
N LEU A 26 -21.72 -5.14 -24.87
CA LEU A 26 -22.29 -6.44 -25.27
C LEU A 26 -22.10 -6.74 -26.77
N SER A 27 -21.88 -5.71 -27.59
CA SER A 27 -21.63 -5.82 -29.03
C SER A 27 -20.14 -5.76 -29.36
N ALA A 28 -19.28 -5.57 -28.37
CA ALA A 28 -17.84 -5.58 -28.56
C ALA A 28 -17.36 -7.00 -28.92
N PRO A 29 -16.32 -7.13 -29.77
CA PRO A 29 -15.75 -8.43 -30.07
C PRO A 29 -15.16 -9.06 -28.81
N GLU A 30 -15.49 -10.33 -28.57
CA GLU A 30 -15.00 -11.13 -27.43
C GLU A 30 -13.47 -11.31 -27.42
N LEU A 31 -12.80 -11.07 -28.55
CA LEU A 31 -11.35 -11.24 -28.71
C LEU A 31 -10.63 -9.90 -28.64
N ALA A 32 -9.84 -9.71 -27.59
CA ALA A 32 -8.93 -8.59 -27.45
C ALA A 32 -7.85 -8.62 -28.56
N PRO A 33 -7.39 -7.46 -29.08
CA PRO A 33 -6.34 -7.41 -30.10
C PRO A 33 -5.04 -8.05 -29.58
N ALA A 34 -4.42 -8.90 -30.41
CA ALA A 34 -3.24 -9.65 -30.03
C ALA A 34 -2.02 -8.74 -29.80
N SER A 35 -1.42 -8.82 -28.60
CA SER A 35 -0.11 -8.24 -28.32
C SER A 35 1.00 -9.09 -28.93
N VAL A 36 1.80 -8.53 -29.82
CA VAL A 36 2.99 -9.17 -30.43
C VAL A 36 4.11 -9.30 -29.37
N PRO A 37 4.91 -10.39 -29.34
CA PRO A 37 5.46 -10.96 -28.11
C PRO A 37 6.92 -10.57 -27.85
N ASP A 38 7.38 -10.69 -26.60
CA ASP A 38 8.82 -10.77 -26.34
C ASP A 38 9.13 -11.98 -25.43
N ALA A 39 9.97 -12.86 -25.96
CA ALA A 39 10.39 -14.11 -25.33
C ALA A 39 11.60 -13.85 -24.43
N ALA A 40 11.40 -13.74 -23.12
CA ALA A 40 12.53 -13.68 -22.18
C ALA A 40 12.18 -14.13 -20.76
N GLN A 41 12.48 -15.41 -20.47
CA GLN A 41 12.83 -16.04 -19.18
C GLN A 41 11.94 -15.79 -17.94
N PRO A 42 11.79 -16.75 -17.02
CA PRO A 42 11.18 -16.49 -15.72
C PRO A 42 12.17 -15.70 -14.84
N ARG A 43 12.36 -14.42 -15.15
CA ARG A 43 12.88 -13.47 -14.17
C ARG A 43 11.86 -13.47 -13.04
N GLN A 44 12.30 -13.80 -11.81
CA GLN A 44 11.52 -13.46 -10.61
C GLN A 44 10.97 -12.06 -10.84
N ARG A 45 9.64 -11.92 -10.88
CA ARG A 45 8.99 -10.63 -11.12
C ARG A 45 9.39 -9.70 -9.97
N ARG A 46 10.56 -9.06 -10.10
CA ARG A 46 10.90 -7.82 -9.41
C ARG A 46 9.88 -6.85 -9.94
N ASP A 47 8.80 -6.70 -9.17
CA ASP A 47 7.67 -5.87 -9.50
C ASP A 47 8.19 -4.53 -10.04
N GLY A 48 7.84 -4.19 -11.28
CA GLY A 48 8.28 -2.92 -11.89
C GLY A 48 7.81 -1.72 -11.06
N ARG A 49 6.80 -1.91 -10.20
CA ARG A 49 6.32 -0.95 -9.22
C ARG A 49 7.26 -0.80 -8.02
N SER A 50 7.94 -1.87 -7.59
CA SER A 50 8.96 -1.81 -6.53
C SER A 50 10.28 -1.21 -7.03
N ALA A 51 10.61 -1.39 -8.32
CA ALA A 51 11.77 -0.74 -8.94
C ALA A 51 11.61 0.79 -9.13
N ARG A 52 10.37 1.28 -9.23
CA ARG A 52 10.05 2.73 -9.32
C ARG A 52 9.73 3.37 -7.96
N ARG A 53 9.90 2.62 -6.86
CA ARG A 53 9.54 3.06 -5.51
C ARG A 53 10.71 3.83 -4.88
N THR A 54 10.86 5.10 -5.23
CA THR A 54 11.84 5.98 -4.57
C THR A 54 11.19 6.82 -3.48
N ASN A 55 11.85 6.91 -2.33
CA ASN A 55 11.60 7.88 -1.25
C ASN A 55 10.18 7.93 -0.66
N ARG A 56 9.47 6.80 -0.58
CA ARG A 56 8.21 6.71 0.18
C ARG A 56 8.46 6.05 1.52
N THR A 57 7.95 6.66 2.59
CA THR A 57 7.88 6.04 3.91
C THR A 57 7.00 4.78 3.85
N LEU A 58 7.43 3.75 4.57
CA LEU A 58 6.70 2.50 4.74
C LEU A 58 6.15 2.45 6.16
N PRO A 59 4.90 1.98 6.37
CA PRO A 59 4.43 1.72 7.72
C PRO A 59 5.25 0.60 8.36
N PHE A 60 5.90 0.89 9.49
CA PHE A 60 6.65 -0.07 10.29
C PHE A 60 5.83 -0.42 11.53
N SER A 61 5.02 -1.47 11.44
CA SER A 61 4.10 -1.90 12.51
C SER A 61 4.60 -3.18 13.17
N THR A 62 5.12 -3.07 14.38
CA THR A 62 5.55 -4.20 15.22
C THR A 62 4.85 -4.14 16.58
N ARG A 63 4.70 -5.29 17.25
CA ARG A 63 4.29 -5.33 18.66
C ARG A 63 5.52 -5.39 19.53
N VAL A 64 5.61 -4.50 20.51
CA VAL A 64 6.73 -4.40 21.45
C VAL A 64 6.21 -4.43 22.89
N SER A 65 7.10 -4.59 23.86
CA SER A 65 6.72 -4.46 25.26
C SER A 65 6.45 -2.97 25.60
N PRO A 66 5.58 -2.69 26.59
CA PRO A 66 5.33 -1.31 27.03
C PRO A 66 6.60 -0.59 27.48
N GLU A 67 7.43 -1.27 28.29
CA GLU A 67 8.69 -0.69 28.79
C GLU A 67 9.66 -0.28 27.68
N PHE A 68 9.65 -0.98 26.55
CA PHE A 68 10.46 -0.62 25.40
C PHE A 68 9.91 0.62 24.70
N ASP A 69 8.58 0.70 24.50
CA ASP A 69 7.93 1.86 23.90
C ASP A 69 8.15 3.13 24.72
N ASP A 70 8.00 3.04 26.05
CA ASP A 70 8.22 4.16 26.97
C ASP A 70 9.67 4.68 26.87
N ARG A 71 10.66 3.78 26.98
CA ARG A 71 12.08 4.16 26.87
C ARG A 71 12.42 4.75 25.50
N LEU A 72 11.83 4.21 24.43
CA LEU A 72 12.06 4.71 23.08
C LEU A 72 11.53 6.14 22.92
N ARG A 73 10.37 6.44 23.50
CA ARG A 73 9.79 7.79 23.52
C ARG A 73 10.62 8.75 24.35
N ASP A 74 11.05 8.36 25.55
CA ASP A 74 11.88 9.19 26.43
C ASP A 74 13.19 9.61 25.74
N VAL A 75 13.86 8.66 25.07
CA VAL A 75 15.10 8.93 24.33
C VAL A 75 14.84 9.84 23.14
N ALA A 76 13.77 9.59 22.38
CA ALA A 76 13.41 10.41 21.23
C ALA A 76 13.08 11.86 21.65
N GLU A 77 12.34 12.05 22.74
CA GLU A 77 12.03 13.37 23.28
C GLU A 77 13.29 14.10 23.76
N ARG A 78 14.12 13.42 24.56
CA ARG A 78 15.40 13.96 25.06
C ARG A 78 16.30 14.46 23.93
N ASP A 79 16.36 13.71 22.83
CA ASP A 79 17.27 13.97 21.72
C ASP A 79 16.61 14.78 20.58
N GLY A 80 15.33 15.14 20.71
CA GLY A 80 14.56 15.90 19.72
C GLY A 80 14.35 15.17 18.40
N LEU A 81 14.18 13.85 18.43
CA LEU A 81 14.06 12.98 17.27
C LEU A 81 12.63 12.47 17.08
N MET A 82 12.27 12.15 15.83
CA MET A 82 11.12 11.29 15.57
C MET A 82 11.45 9.83 15.93
N LEU A 83 10.45 9.05 16.35
CA LEU A 83 10.64 7.61 16.63
C LEU A 83 11.26 6.87 15.44
N CYS A 84 10.87 7.22 14.21
CA CYS A 84 11.44 6.62 12.99
C CYS A 84 12.93 6.91 12.86
N GLU A 85 13.38 8.15 13.12
CA GLU A 85 14.79 8.54 13.03
C GLU A 85 15.64 7.82 14.08
N LEU A 86 15.11 7.67 15.30
CA LEU A 86 15.77 6.92 16.35
C LEU A 86 15.92 5.44 15.97
N LEU A 87 14.89 4.83 15.37
CA LEU A 87 14.94 3.44 14.91
C LEU A 87 15.93 3.24 13.75
N GLU A 88 16.01 4.18 12.81
CA GLU A 88 17.01 4.12 11.72
C GLU A 88 18.44 4.19 12.26
N ARG A 89 18.72 5.10 13.21
CA ARG A 89 20.03 5.19 13.89
C ARG A 89 20.35 3.96 14.73
N ALA A 90 19.34 3.38 15.38
CA ALA A 90 19.51 2.16 16.16
C ALA A 90 19.90 0.98 15.24
N LEU A 91 19.29 0.87 14.05
CA LEU A 91 19.64 -0.16 13.07
C LEU A 91 21.08 0.01 12.56
N GLU A 92 21.47 1.23 12.18
CA GLU A 92 22.85 1.53 11.75
C GLU A 92 23.87 1.16 12.84
N SER A 93 23.56 1.49 14.10
CA SER A 93 24.42 1.14 15.24
C SER A 93 24.55 -0.37 15.42
N TYR A 94 23.43 -1.11 15.32
CA TYR A 94 23.41 -2.56 15.42
C TYR A 94 24.22 -3.24 14.30
N GLU A 95 24.12 -2.75 13.06
CA GLU A 95 24.89 -3.26 11.93
C GLU A 95 26.39 -2.98 12.08
N ARG A 96 26.75 -1.78 12.54
CA ARG A 96 28.15 -1.41 12.80
C ARG A 96 28.81 -2.31 13.84
N GLU A 97 28.08 -2.72 14.87
CA GLU A 97 28.57 -3.65 15.89
C GLU A 97 28.73 -5.08 15.38
N ARG A 98 27.93 -5.48 14.37
CA ARG A 98 27.90 -6.84 13.83
C ARG A 98 28.57 -7.03 12.48
N ALA A 99 29.13 -5.97 11.90
CA ALA A 99 29.85 -6.07 10.63
C ALA A 99 31.01 -7.08 10.77
N PRO A 100 31.13 -8.06 9.85
CA PRO A 100 32.27 -8.97 9.86
C PRO A 100 33.56 -8.17 9.70
N LYS A 101 34.54 -8.42 10.57
CA LYS A 101 35.89 -7.85 10.48
C LYS A 101 36.60 -8.32 9.21
#